data_AF-A0A7V1MKB4-F1
#
_entry.id   AF-A0A7V1MKB4-F1
#
_cell.length_a   1.000
_cell.length_b   1.000
_cell.length_c   1.000
_cell.angle_alpha   90.00
_cell.angle_beta   90.00
_cell.angle_gamma   90.00
#
_symmetry.space_group_name_H-M   'P 1'
#
loop_
_entity.id
_entity.type
_entity.pdbx_description
1 polymer ?
#
loop_
_entity_poly.entity_id
_entity_poly.type
_entity_poly.pdbx_seq_one_letter_code
_entity_poly.pdbx_strand_id
1 'polypeptide(L)'
;MNQEQVKEKLLQLNRNVEDFSLLFSGKKSRKVNGLYKPDSREIIIHNRNFNDDNPLIYTAIHEFAHHIHFTGSPLPISSRAHTKEFWGIFHSLLFNAEEKGVYVNIFETNKEFIELTGEIKNNYLSKNGELLKDLGRLLIKAIKLCEEHSIIFNDYIDRGLKLSKATANTLIKIHTMDITPEVGFDNMKLLSRIKVRNEREEIEKAFIDGDTADMIEARLSKRSRPKNSIELLKNEKHRILRTIENLNKKLKIINEKINYLKT
;
A
#
# COMPACT_ATOMS: atom_id res chain seq x y z
N MET A 1 -28.49 11.30 -2.93
CA MET A 1 -27.83 11.71 -4.20
C MET A 1 -28.17 10.79 -5.39
N ASN A 2 -28.08 11.27 -6.64
CA ASN A 2 -28.27 10.48 -7.88
C ASN A 2 -26.96 10.21 -8.64
N GLN A 3 -26.98 9.38 -9.69
CA GLN A 3 -25.78 8.98 -10.44
C GLN A 3 -25.04 10.13 -11.15
N GLU A 4 -25.76 11.09 -11.73
CA GLU A 4 -25.16 12.23 -12.44
C GLU A 4 -24.40 13.13 -11.45
N GLN A 5 -25.01 13.39 -10.29
CA GLN A 5 -24.38 14.14 -9.20
C GLN A 5 -23.10 13.45 -8.70
N VAL A 6 -23.08 12.12 -8.61
CA VAL A 6 -21.85 11.39 -8.25
C VAL A 6 -20.80 11.53 -9.34
N LYS A 7 -21.17 11.35 -10.62
CA LYS A 7 -20.21 11.49 -11.74
C LYS A 7 -19.61 12.90 -11.77
N GLU A 8 -20.43 13.94 -11.60
CA GLU A 8 -19.97 15.32 -11.51
C GLU A 8 -18.99 15.53 -10.36
N LYS A 9 -19.28 15.00 -9.17
CA LYS A 9 -18.37 15.06 -8.01
C LYS A 9 -17.05 14.35 -8.29
N LEU A 10 -17.06 13.18 -8.93
CA LEU A 10 -15.81 12.48 -9.30
C LEU A 10 -14.99 13.29 -10.31
N LEU A 11 -15.63 13.89 -11.31
CA LEU A 11 -14.98 14.76 -12.28
C LEU A 11 -14.44 16.05 -11.64
N GLN A 12 -15.00 16.52 -10.52
CA GLN A 12 -14.38 17.62 -9.75
C GLN A 12 -13.03 17.21 -9.14
N LEU A 13 -12.82 15.93 -8.82
CA LEU A 13 -11.54 15.43 -8.28
C LEU A 13 -10.49 15.35 -9.37
N ASN A 14 -10.86 14.84 -10.56
CA ASN A 14 -9.99 14.81 -11.73
C ASN A 14 -10.80 14.85 -13.04
N ARG A 15 -10.63 15.92 -13.83
CA ARG A 15 -11.26 16.09 -15.15
C ARG A 15 -10.45 15.50 -16.29
N ASN A 16 -9.15 15.28 -16.10
CA ASN A 16 -8.22 14.82 -17.12
C ASN A 16 -8.15 13.28 -17.09
N VAL A 17 -9.29 12.65 -17.29
CA VAL A 17 -9.45 11.19 -17.34
C VAL A 17 -10.14 10.80 -18.63
N GLU A 18 -9.95 9.56 -19.07
CA GLU A 18 -10.74 9.04 -20.18
C GLU A 18 -12.22 8.96 -19.81
N ASP A 19 -13.12 9.00 -20.81
CA ASP A 19 -14.55 8.93 -20.51
C ASP A 19 -14.95 7.57 -19.92
N PHE A 20 -15.96 7.61 -19.04
CA PHE A 20 -16.49 6.47 -18.31
C PHE A 20 -17.98 6.64 -18.04
N SER A 21 -18.71 5.54 -17.90
CA SER A 21 -20.10 5.55 -17.45
C SER A 21 -20.18 5.29 -15.94
N LEU A 22 -21.17 5.91 -15.28
CA LEU A 22 -21.49 5.63 -13.89
C LEU A 22 -22.96 5.22 -13.79
N LEU A 23 -23.21 4.05 -13.23
CA LEU A 23 -24.54 3.47 -13.11
C LEU A 23 -24.84 3.05 -11.68
N PHE A 24 -26.02 3.44 -11.21
CA PHE A 24 -26.59 2.87 -10.00
C PHE A 24 -27.32 1.57 -10.35
N SER A 25 -26.92 0.47 -9.72
CA SER A 25 -27.50 -0.83 -10.06
C SER A 25 -28.96 -0.98 -9.64
N GLY A 26 -29.47 -0.08 -8.79
CA GLY A 26 -30.83 -0.14 -8.23
C GLY A 26 -31.06 -1.35 -7.31
N LYS A 27 -30.00 -2.02 -6.86
CA LYS A 27 -30.05 -3.30 -6.13
C LYS A 27 -29.09 -3.29 -4.95
N LYS A 28 -29.36 -4.13 -3.96
CA LYS A 28 -28.40 -4.49 -2.91
C LYS A 28 -27.51 -5.62 -3.42
N SER A 29 -26.23 -5.60 -3.04
CA SER A 29 -25.30 -6.69 -3.29
C SER A 29 -24.70 -7.14 -1.96
N ARG A 30 -24.69 -8.46 -1.74
CA ARG A 30 -24.09 -9.05 -0.53
C ARG A 30 -22.57 -9.17 -0.62
N LYS A 31 -21.99 -9.01 -1.81
CA LYS A 31 -20.57 -9.28 -2.07
C LYS A 31 -19.72 -8.02 -2.11
N VAL A 32 -20.22 -6.99 -2.79
CA VAL A 32 -19.46 -5.77 -3.07
C VAL A 32 -20.38 -4.56 -3.04
N ASN A 33 -19.82 -3.38 -2.78
CA ASN A 33 -20.53 -2.11 -2.75
C ASN A 33 -20.46 -1.36 -4.08
N GLY A 34 -19.36 -1.53 -4.80
CA GLY A 34 -19.14 -1.04 -6.15
C GLY A 34 -18.32 -2.06 -6.95
N LEU A 35 -18.27 -1.87 -8.26
CA LEU A 35 -17.32 -2.54 -9.13
C LEU A 35 -17.03 -1.69 -10.36
N TYR A 36 -15.78 -1.69 -10.79
CA TYR A 36 -15.34 -1.15 -12.07
C TYR A 36 -15.18 -2.25 -13.11
N LYS A 37 -15.73 -2.04 -14.31
CA LYS A 37 -15.55 -2.90 -15.49
C LYS A 37 -14.57 -2.23 -16.46
N PRO A 38 -13.33 -2.74 -16.58
CA PRO A 38 -12.32 -2.12 -17.44
C PRO A 38 -12.69 -2.09 -18.93
N ASP A 39 -13.25 -3.19 -19.46
CA ASP A 39 -13.53 -3.34 -20.89
C ASP A 39 -14.54 -2.31 -21.41
N SER A 40 -15.55 -1.98 -20.59
CA SER A 40 -16.60 -1.01 -20.93
C SER A 40 -16.42 0.34 -20.25
N ARG A 41 -15.35 0.51 -19.44
CA ARG A 41 -15.09 1.69 -18.59
C ARG A 41 -16.32 2.12 -17.80
N GLU A 42 -16.93 1.14 -17.13
CA GLU A 42 -18.18 1.33 -16.43
C GLU A 42 -17.97 1.18 -14.93
N ILE A 43 -18.37 2.21 -14.18
CA ILE A 43 -18.47 2.17 -12.72
C ILE A 43 -19.89 1.81 -12.35
N ILE A 44 -20.08 0.69 -11.64
CA ILE A 44 -21.38 0.32 -11.08
C ILE A 44 -21.31 0.48 -9.57
N ILE A 45 -22.30 1.18 -9.01
CA ILE A 45 -22.50 1.31 -7.57
C ILE A 45 -23.79 0.59 -7.17
N HIS A 46 -23.70 -0.31 -6.20
CA HIS A 46 -24.86 -0.96 -5.59
C HIS A 46 -25.50 -0.02 -4.57
N ASN A 47 -26.11 1.05 -5.08
CA ASN A 47 -26.57 2.20 -4.30
C ASN A 47 -27.52 1.85 -3.14
N ARG A 48 -28.25 0.74 -3.21
CA ARG A 48 -29.12 0.31 -2.09
C ARG A 48 -28.35 -0.28 -0.90
N ASN A 49 -27.04 -0.50 -1.00
CA ASN A 49 -26.20 -0.93 0.14
C ASN A 49 -25.96 0.20 1.15
N PHE A 50 -26.22 1.45 0.79
CA PHE A 50 -25.95 2.61 1.62
C PHE A 50 -27.23 3.25 2.13
N ASN A 51 -27.15 3.80 3.35
CA ASN A 51 -28.22 4.60 3.95
C ASN A 51 -27.85 6.09 3.98
N ASP A 52 -26.63 6.45 3.58
CA ASP A 52 -26.07 7.80 3.61
C ASP A 52 -25.23 8.04 2.35
N ASP A 53 -25.11 9.30 1.93
CA ASP A 53 -24.37 9.72 0.75
C ASP A 53 -22.84 9.65 0.95
N ASN A 54 -22.32 9.86 2.17
CA ASN A 54 -20.88 9.86 2.43
C ASN A 54 -20.18 8.50 2.15
N PRO A 55 -20.65 7.35 2.65
CA PRO A 55 -20.06 6.04 2.30
C PRO A 55 -20.29 5.65 0.84
N LEU A 56 -21.35 6.17 0.20
CA LEU A 56 -21.58 6.01 -1.23
C LEU A 56 -20.48 6.73 -2.04
N ILE A 57 -20.15 7.98 -1.68
CA ILE A 57 -19.07 8.75 -2.30
C ILE A 57 -17.73 8.06 -2.11
N TYR A 58 -17.42 7.60 -0.89
CA TYR A 58 -16.19 6.85 -0.64
C TYR A 58 -16.03 5.67 -1.59
N THR A 59 -17.12 4.91 -1.78
CA THR A 59 -17.13 3.77 -2.73
C THR A 59 -17.00 4.24 -4.18
N ALA A 60 -17.66 5.33 -4.57
CA ALA A 60 -17.53 5.89 -5.90
C ALA A 60 -16.10 6.35 -6.20
N ILE A 61 -15.42 6.98 -5.23
CA ILE A 61 -14.01 7.37 -5.34
C ILE A 61 -13.12 6.13 -5.50
N HIS A 62 -13.44 5.03 -4.81
CA HIS A 62 -12.71 3.77 -4.95
C HIS A 62 -12.79 3.21 -6.37
N GLU A 63 -14.00 3.11 -6.93
CA GLU A 63 -14.17 2.64 -8.31
C GLU A 63 -13.59 3.62 -9.33
N PHE A 64 -13.63 4.91 -9.04
CA PHE A 64 -12.99 5.94 -9.87
C PHE A 64 -11.46 5.83 -9.85
N ALA A 65 -10.87 5.48 -8.71
CA ALA A 65 -9.45 5.18 -8.63
C ALA A 65 -9.07 3.98 -9.51
N HIS A 66 -9.93 2.94 -9.60
CA HIS A 66 -9.71 1.83 -10.53
C HIS A 66 -9.75 2.31 -11.97
N HIS A 67 -10.70 3.18 -12.31
CA HIS A 67 -10.78 3.77 -13.64
C HIS A 67 -9.51 4.55 -14.01
N ILE A 68 -9.05 5.47 -13.16
CA ILE A 68 -7.83 6.26 -13.39
C ILE A 68 -6.61 5.36 -13.46
N HIS A 69 -6.50 4.40 -12.55
CA HIS A 69 -5.40 3.46 -12.57
C HIS A 69 -5.40 2.68 -13.88
N PHE A 70 -6.58 2.25 -14.34
CA PHE A 70 -6.77 1.51 -15.59
C PHE A 70 -6.32 2.26 -16.83
N THR A 71 -6.85 3.46 -17.01
CA THR A 71 -6.67 4.26 -18.23
C THR A 71 -5.35 5.03 -18.23
N GLY A 72 -4.81 5.35 -17.06
CA GLY A 72 -3.54 6.06 -16.91
C GLY A 72 -2.29 5.18 -17.00
N SER A 73 -2.42 3.85 -17.01
CA SER A 73 -1.25 2.96 -17.02
C SER A 73 -0.65 2.79 -18.42
N PRO A 74 0.66 3.03 -18.60
CA PRO A 74 1.35 2.76 -19.87
C PRO A 74 1.58 1.26 -20.11
N LEU A 75 1.33 0.42 -19.10
CA LEU A 75 1.49 -1.03 -19.15
C LEU A 75 0.13 -1.71 -19.00
N PRO A 76 -0.06 -2.90 -19.62
CA PRO A 76 -1.22 -3.73 -19.35
C PRO A 76 -1.33 -4.02 -17.85
N ILE A 77 -2.48 -3.68 -17.25
CA ILE A 77 -2.68 -3.88 -15.82
C ILE A 77 -2.97 -5.34 -15.55
N SER A 78 -2.31 -5.86 -14.52
CA SER A 78 -2.49 -7.22 -14.06
C SER A 78 -3.90 -7.45 -13.51
N SER A 79 -4.32 -8.71 -13.37
CA SER A 79 -5.57 -9.09 -12.68
C SER A 79 -5.66 -8.63 -11.22
N ARG A 80 -4.56 -8.19 -10.61
CA ARG A 80 -4.57 -7.62 -9.26
C ARG A 80 -5.09 -6.17 -9.28
N ALA A 81 -6.30 -5.98 -8.77
CA ALA A 81 -6.96 -4.67 -8.71
C ALA A 81 -6.29 -3.70 -7.72
N HIS A 82 -5.92 -4.16 -6.52
CA HIS A 82 -5.39 -3.29 -5.45
C HIS A 82 -3.86 -3.38 -5.37
N THR A 83 -3.20 -2.65 -6.26
CA THR A 83 -1.74 -2.43 -6.23
C THR A 83 -1.38 -1.21 -5.36
N LYS A 84 -0.09 -1.02 -5.04
CA LYS A 84 0.38 0.19 -4.36
C LYS A 84 0.08 1.47 -5.15
N GLU A 85 0.16 1.38 -6.48
CA GLU A 85 -0.16 2.49 -7.37
C GLU A 85 -1.65 2.85 -7.31
N PHE A 86 -2.53 1.84 -7.28
CA PHE A 86 -3.96 2.04 -7.04
C PHE A 86 -4.19 2.76 -5.70
N TRP A 87 -3.62 2.26 -4.60
CA TRP A 87 -3.83 2.86 -3.27
C TRP A 87 -3.29 4.29 -3.19
N GLY A 88 -2.14 4.56 -3.80
CA GLY A 88 -1.62 5.92 -3.92
C GLY A 88 -2.57 6.87 -4.66
N ILE A 89 -3.18 6.42 -5.78
CA ILE A 89 -4.21 7.18 -6.50
C ILE A 89 -5.44 7.39 -5.62
N PHE A 90 -5.95 6.32 -5.00
CA PHE A 90 -7.15 6.36 -4.18
C PHE A 90 -7.01 7.32 -2.99
N HIS A 91 -5.92 7.23 -2.22
CA HIS A 91 -5.69 8.15 -1.10
C HIS A 91 -5.51 9.60 -1.56
N SER A 92 -4.83 9.84 -2.68
CA SER A 92 -4.73 11.20 -3.24
C SER A 92 -6.11 11.77 -3.63
N LEU A 93 -7.00 10.94 -4.17
CA LEU A 93 -8.37 11.36 -4.48
C LEU A 93 -9.19 11.62 -3.21
N LEU A 94 -9.01 10.84 -2.15
CA LEU A 94 -9.70 11.06 -0.88
C LEU A 94 -9.28 12.38 -0.24
N PHE A 95 -7.98 12.68 -0.12
CA PHE A 95 -7.52 13.97 0.40
C PHE A 95 -8.07 15.15 -0.40
N ASN A 96 -8.01 15.08 -1.74
CA ASN A 96 -8.59 16.10 -2.62
C ASN A 96 -10.12 16.20 -2.47
N ALA A 97 -10.80 15.08 -2.21
CA ALA A 97 -12.24 15.07 -1.95
C ALA A 97 -12.60 15.70 -0.60
N GLU A 98 -11.76 15.53 0.42
CA GLU A 98 -11.89 16.19 1.73
C GLU A 98 -11.70 17.70 1.59
N GLU A 99 -10.61 18.13 0.94
CA GLU A 99 -10.33 19.55 0.68
C GLU A 99 -11.45 20.26 -0.09
N LYS A 100 -12.10 19.55 -1.03
CA LYS A 100 -13.22 20.07 -1.83
C LYS A 100 -14.59 19.90 -1.18
N GLY A 101 -14.68 19.31 0.01
CA GLY A 101 -15.95 18.99 0.67
C GLY A 101 -16.83 18.00 -0.12
N VAL A 102 -16.24 17.21 -1.01
CA VAL A 102 -16.92 16.13 -1.73
C VAL A 102 -17.13 14.91 -0.82
N TYR A 103 -16.16 14.64 0.05
CA TYR A 103 -16.17 13.59 1.06
C TYR A 103 -15.93 14.20 2.45
N VAL A 104 -16.62 13.70 3.46
CA VAL A 104 -16.46 14.16 4.85
C VAL A 104 -15.73 13.10 5.64
N ASN A 105 -14.52 13.46 6.08
CA ASN A 105 -13.75 12.68 7.02
C ASN A 105 -14.18 13.00 8.46
N ILE A 106 -14.82 12.03 9.10
CA ILE A 106 -15.31 12.18 10.47
C ILE A 106 -14.23 11.96 11.54
N PHE A 107 -13.06 11.45 11.15
CA PHE A 107 -12.00 11.09 12.10
C PHE A 107 -11.41 12.30 12.82
N GLU A 108 -11.54 13.49 12.24
CA GLU A 108 -11.03 14.75 12.80
C GLU A 108 -12.12 15.67 13.36
N THR A 109 -13.40 15.30 13.21
CA THR A 109 -14.54 16.13 13.63
C THR A 109 -15.42 15.45 14.67
N ASN A 110 -15.51 14.13 14.66
CA ASN A 110 -16.24 13.37 15.66
C ASN A 110 -15.36 13.13 16.89
N LYS A 111 -15.86 13.56 18.06
CA LYS A 111 -15.13 13.48 19.33
C LYS A 111 -14.65 12.07 19.69
N GLU A 112 -15.49 11.05 19.50
CA GLU A 112 -15.13 9.66 19.84
C GLU A 112 -13.98 9.16 18.96
N PHE A 113 -14.02 9.47 17.67
CA PHE A 113 -12.92 9.12 16.77
C PHE A 113 -11.64 9.87 17.09
N ILE A 114 -11.71 11.16 17.42
CA ILE A 114 -10.54 11.96 17.80
C ILE A 114 -9.88 11.37 19.06
N GLU A 115 -10.67 11.09 20.09
CA GLU A 115 -10.18 10.52 21.36
C GLU A 115 -9.55 9.15 21.15
N LEU A 116 -10.27 8.24 20.48
CA LEU A 116 -9.77 6.88 20.21
C LEU A 116 -8.52 6.89 19.31
N THR A 117 -8.51 7.74 18.27
CA THR A 117 -7.35 7.86 17.37
C THR A 117 -6.14 8.42 18.12
N GLY A 118 -6.34 9.41 18.99
CA GLY A 118 -5.30 9.95 19.86
C GLY A 118 -4.75 8.89 20.80
N GLU A 119 -5.61 8.10 21.43
CA GLU A 119 -5.19 6.99 22.30
C GLU A 119 -4.35 5.97 21.52
N ILE A 120 -4.83 5.49 20.37
CA ILE A 120 -4.11 4.51 19.54
C ILE A 120 -2.75 5.06 19.10
N LYS A 121 -2.70 6.28 18.54
CA LYS A 121 -1.45 6.87 18.05
C LYS A 121 -0.45 7.06 19.18
N ASN A 122 -0.86 7.68 20.28
CA ASN A 122 0.08 8.11 21.32
C ASN A 122 0.47 6.96 22.27
N ASN A 123 -0.48 6.11 22.68
CA ASN A 123 -0.22 5.08 23.68
C ASN A 123 0.21 3.74 23.09
N TYR A 124 -0.07 3.49 21.81
CA TYR A 124 0.24 2.21 21.20
C TYR A 124 1.22 2.35 20.05
N LEU A 125 0.93 3.18 19.04
CA LEU A 125 1.80 3.26 17.86
C LEU A 125 3.15 3.89 18.17
N SER A 126 3.16 5.07 18.81
CA SER A 126 4.39 5.78 19.19
C SER A 126 5.18 5.01 20.25
N LYS A 127 4.54 4.59 21.36
CA LYS A 127 5.22 3.82 22.43
C LYS A 127 5.77 2.48 21.93
N ASN A 128 5.07 1.77 21.05
CA ASN A 128 5.61 0.56 20.44
C ASN A 128 6.82 0.89 19.54
N GLY A 129 6.78 1.99 18.79
CA GLY A 129 7.93 2.50 18.06
C GLY A 129 9.14 2.75 18.97
N GLU A 130 8.93 3.38 20.13
CA GLU A 130 9.98 3.67 21.11
C GLU A 130 10.58 2.38 21.66
N LEU A 131 9.74 1.46 22.14
CA LEU A 131 10.17 0.16 22.67
C LEU A 131 11.00 -0.63 21.65
N LEU A 132 10.58 -0.64 20.39
CA LEU A 132 11.28 -1.35 19.33
C LEU A 132 12.57 -0.66 18.90
N LYS A 133 12.62 0.68 18.90
CA LYS A 133 13.86 1.44 18.73
C LYS A 133 14.86 1.14 19.85
N ASP A 134 14.37 1.07 21.09
CA ASP A 134 15.17 0.71 22.26
C ASP A 134 15.66 -0.74 22.22
N LEU A 135 14.83 -1.67 21.74
CA LEU A 135 15.27 -3.04 21.48
C LEU A 135 16.42 -3.06 20.46
N GLY A 136 16.37 -2.24 19.41
CA GLY A 136 17.48 -2.06 18.48
C GLY A 136 18.80 -1.67 19.17
N ARG A 137 18.74 -0.74 20.14
CA ARG A 137 19.89 -0.35 20.98
C ARG A 137 20.43 -1.53 21.81
N LEU A 138 19.54 -2.32 22.41
CA LEU A 138 19.93 -3.51 23.19
C LEU A 138 20.54 -4.58 22.31
N LEU A 139 20.06 -4.78 21.09
CA LEU A 139 20.66 -5.71 20.13
C LEU A 139 22.08 -5.31 19.74
N ILE A 140 22.39 -4.01 19.64
CA ILE A 140 23.77 -3.55 19.43
C ILE A 140 24.65 -3.89 20.64
N LYS A 141 24.13 -3.78 21.87
CA LYS A 141 24.87 -4.24 23.06
C LYS A 141 25.09 -5.75 23.04
N ALA A 142 24.09 -6.51 22.60
CA ALA A 142 24.20 -7.97 22.47
C ALA A 142 25.26 -8.38 21.43
N ILE A 143 25.41 -7.62 20.32
CA ILE A 143 26.50 -7.84 19.35
C ILE A 143 27.86 -7.73 20.06
N LYS A 144 28.09 -6.67 20.84
CA LYS A 144 29.34 -6.47 21.57
C LYS A 144 29.63 -7.59 22.57
N LEU A 145 28.62 -8.02 23.33
CA LEU A 145 28.77 -9.16 24.25
C LEU A 145 29.08 -10.47 23.50
N CYS A 146 28.47 -10.69 22.34
CA CYS A 146 28.76 -11.86 21.53
C CYS A 146 30.22 -11.84 21.04
N GLU A 147 30.74 -10.67 20.61
CA GLU A 147 32.14 -10.50 20.22
C GLU A 147 33.10 -10.76 21.39
N GLU A 148 32.82 -10.19 22.58
CA GLU A 148 33.62 -10.38 23.80
C GLU A 148 33.72 -11.86 24.22
N HIS A 149 32.65 -12.62 24.04
CA HIS A 149 32.59 -14.04 24.40
C HIS A 149 32.85 -14.99 23.23
N SER A 150 33.24 -14.49 22.05
CA SER A 150 33.44 -15.30 20.84
C SER A 150 32.21 -16.16 20.46
N ILE A 151 31.01 -15.63 20.69
CA ILE A 151 29.71 -16.25 20.36
C ILE A 151 29.21 -15.69 19.02
N ILE A 152 28.55 -16.54 18.22
CA ILE A 152 27.91 -16.11 16.98
C ILE A 152 26.61 -15.38 17.31
N PHE A 153 26.53 -14.07 17.03
CA PHE A 153 25.34 -13.25 17.27
C PHE A 153 24.06 -13.84 16.66
N ASN A 154 24.14 -14.42 15.45
CA ASN A 154 23.00 -15.07 14.81
C ASN A 154 22.42 -16.24 15.63
N ASP A 155 23.26 -16.98 16.34
CA ASP A 155 22.80 -18.07 17.21
C ASP A 155 22.08 -17.53 18.46
N TYR A 156 22.60 -16.43 19.03
CA TYR A 156 21.94 -15.71 20.12
C TYR A 156 20.57 -15.15 19.70
N ILE A 157 20.45 -14.58 18.51
CA ILE A 157 19.18 -14.11 17.94
C ILE A 157 18.19 -15.27 17.79
N ASP A 158 18.61 -16.36 17.14
CA ASP A 158 17.71 -17.46 16.79
C ASP A 158 17.29 -18.27 18.04
N ARG A 159 18.25 -18.69 18.88
CA ARG A 159 17.98 -19.56 20.03
C ARG A 159 17.76 -18.81 21.35
N GLY A 160 18.54 -17.76 21.59
CA GLY A 160 18.49 -16.97 22.82
C GLY A 160 17.24 -16.08 22.88
N LEU A 161 17.00 -15.30 21.82
CA LEU A 161 15.89 -14.35 21.76
C LEU A 161 14.66 -14.87 21.02
N LYS A 162 14.78 -15.97 20.26
CA LYS A 162 13.70 -16.50 19.40
C LYS A 162 13.17 -15.45 18.42
N LEU A 163 14.08 -14.60 17.93
CA LEU A 163 13.78 -13.51 17.02
C LEU A 163 14.27 -13.85 15.61
N SER A 164 13.57 -13.41 14.58
CA SER A 164 14.08 -13.57 13.21
C SER A 164 15.26 -12.61 12.96
N LYS A 165 16.27 -13.08 12.22
CA LYS A 165 17.40 -12.24 11.76
C LYS A 165 16.92 -11.00 11.01
N ALA A 166 15.87 -11.13 10.20
CA ALA A 166 15.30 -10.02 9.46
C ALA A 166 14.75 -8.93 10.39
N THR A 167 14.04 -9.34 11.45
CA THR A 167 13.52 -8.42 12.46
C THR A 167 14.66 -7.75 13.23
N ALA A 168 15.63 -8.54 13.74
CA ALA A 168 16.78 -8.02 14.47
C ALA A 168 17.56 -6.95 13.67
N ASN A 169 17.88 -7.27 12.41
CA ASN A 169 18.57 -6.34 11.51
C ASN A 169 17.77 -5.06 11.25
N THR A 170 16.44 -5.16 11.19
CA THR A 170 15.58 -3.99 10.98
C THR A 170 15.57 -3.09 12.21
N LEU A 171 15.48 -3.65 13.41
CA LEU A 171 15.51 -2.91 14.68
C LEU A 171 16.86 -2.21 14.90
N ILE A 172 17.97 -2.91 14.61
CA ILE A 172 19.31 -2.32 14.65
C ILE A 172 19.40 -1.12 13.69
N LYS A 173 18.91 -1.27 12.45
CA LYS A 173 18.90 -0.16 11.47
C LYS A 173 18.05 1.01 11.95
N ILE A 174 16.85 0.76 12.47
CA ILE A 174 15.95 1.77 13.02
C ILE A 174 16.67 2.62 14.07
N HIS A 175 17.34 1.97 15.02
CA HIS A 175 18.10 2.67 16.06
C HIS A 175 19.31 3.41 15.47
N THR A 176 20.11 2.73 14.65
CA THR A 176 21.34 3.29 14.06
C THR A 176 21.07 4.50 13.16
N MET A 177 19.94 4.48 12.45
CA MET A 177 19.51 5.56 11.55
C MET A 177 18.74 6.67 12.27
N ASP A 178 18.52 6.51 13.58
CA ASP A 178 17.79 7.41 14.47
C ASP A 178 16.38 7.77 13.98
N ILE A 179 15.65 6.78 13.45
CA ILE A 179 14.31 7.00 12.89
C ILE A 179 13.33 7.39 14.00
N THR A 180 12.48 8.40 13.79
CA THR A 180 11.51 8.82 14.81
C THR A 180 10.49 7.72 15.14
N PRO A 181 10.21 7.46 16.43
CA PRO A 181 9.13 6.56 16.85
C PRO A 181 7.72 7.05 16.55
N GLU A 182 7.54 8.36 16.38
CA GLU A 182 6.23 9.03 16.25
C GLU A 182 5.41 8.49 15.07
N VAL A 183 6.09 8.12 13.98
CA VAL A 183 5.44 7.55 12.79
C VAL A 183 4.99 6.09 12.98
N GLY A 184 5.32 5.46 14.10
CA GLY A 184 5.00 4.07 14.42
C GLY A 184 5.88 3.03 13.69
N PHE A 185 5.96 1.83 14.26
CA PHE A 185 6.92 0.81 13.81
C PHE A 185 6.80 0.39 12.35
N ASP A 186 5.59 0.32 11.80
CA ASP A 186 5.39 -0.08 10.40
C ASP A 186 6.02 0.92 9.42
N ASN A 187 5.87 2.21 9.69
CA ASN A 187 6.49 3.27 8.89
C ASN A 187 8.00 3.35 9.14
N MET A 188 8.46 3.10 10.38
CA MET A 188 9.89 3.01 10.69
C MET A 188 10.58 1.90 9.88
N LYS A 189 9.91 0.75 9.68
CA LYS A 189 10.43 -0.33 8.80
C LYS A 189 10.58 0.15 7.36
N LEU A 190 9.64 0.93 6.83
CA LEU A 190 9.76 1.49 5.49
C LEU A 190 10.95 2.46 5.40
N LEU A 191 11.04 3.40 6.35
CA LEU A 191 12.11 4.38 6.45
C LEU A 191 13.50 3.72 6.54
N SER A 192 13.62 2.59 7.24
CA SER A 192 14.88 1.83 7.37
C SER A 192 15.43 1.26 6.05
N ARG A 193 14.61 1.22 4.99
CA ARG A 193 15.00 0.77 3.64
C ARG A 193 15.60 1.90 2.81
N ILE A 194 15.36 3.16 3.19
CA ILE A 194 15.83 4.35 2.48
C ILE A 194 17.24 4.67 2.97
N LYS A 195 18.21 4.56 2.06
CA LYS A 195 19.63 4.72 2.39
C LYS A 195 20.05 6.19 2.47
N VAL A 196 19.47 7.05 1.64
CA VAL A 196 19.84 8.46 1.55
C VAL A 196 19.14 9.22 2.68
N ARG A 197 19.94 9.87 3.54
CA ARG A 197 19.44 10.56 4.74
C ARG A 197 18.38 11.63 4.40
N ASN A 198 18.68 12.52 3.47
CA ASN A 198 17.77 13.62 3.11
C ASN A 198 16.43 13.10 2.56
N GLU A 199 16.44 12.05 1.74
CA GLU A 199 15.21 11.44 1.22
C GLU A 199 14.41 10.77 2.35
N ARG A 200 15.09 10.15 3.33
CA ARG A 200 14.44 9.57 4.49
C ARG A 200 13.80 10.64 5.37
N GLU A 201 14.46 11.77 5.61
CA GLU A 201 13.93 12.89 6.38
C GLU A 201 12.72 13.54 5.68
N GLU A 202 12.75 13.68 4.35
CA GLU A 202 11.58 14.13 3.56
C GLU A 202 10.37 13.22 3.76
N ILE A 203 10.59 11.90 3.72
CA ILE A 203 9.52 10.91 3.85
C ILE A 203 9.03 10.78 5.30
N GLU A 204 9.93 10.92 6.28
CA GLU A 204 9.57 10.95 7.69
C GLU A 204 8.64 12.12 7.97
N LYS A 205 8.97 13.32 7.45
CA LYS A 205 8.09 14.48 7.55
C LYS A 205 6.75 14.23 6.86
N ALA A 206 6.75 13.65 5.68
CA ALA A 206 5.51 13.34 4.97
C ALA A 206 4.56 12.43 5.80
N PHE A 207 5.11 11.43 6.52
CA PHE A 207 4.30 10.61 7.42
C PHE A 207 3.71 11.40 8.59
N ILE A 208 4.47 12.33 9.16
CA ILE A 208 4.01 13.22 10.24
C ILE A 208 2.90 14.15 9.71
N ASP A 209 3.06 14.64 8.48
CA ASP A 209 2.09 15.50 7.80
C ASP A 209 0.84 14.72 7.31
N GLY A 210 0.79 13.39 7.48
CA GLY A 210 -0.40 12.57 7.24
C GLY A 210 -0.39 11.69 5.98
N ASP A 211 0.69 11.71 5.18
CA ASP A 211 0.80 10.85 3.99
C ASP A 211 0.76 9.36 4.37
N THR A 212 0.05 8.57 3.57
CA THR A 212 -0.01 7.11 3.78
C THR A 212 1.19 6.39 3.20
N ALA A 213 1.52 5.21 3.74
CA ALA A 213 2.63 4.39 3.24
C ALA A 213 2.48 4.04 1.75
N ASP A 214 1.26 3.79 1.28
CA ASP A 214 0.98 3.51 -0.14
C ASP A 214 1.28 4.71 -1.04
N MET A 215 0.98 5.95 -0.59
CA MET A 215 1.32 7.16 -1.33
C MET A 215 2.84 7.34 -1.46
N ILE A 216 3.57 7.12 -0.36
CA ILE A 216 5.03 7.17 -0.35
C ILE A 216 5.63 6.11 -1.29
N GLU A 217 5.21 4.85 -1.14
CA GLU A 217 5.73 3.76 -1.96
C GLU A 217 5.37 3.93 -3.45
N ALA A 218 4.19 4.46 -3.77
CA ALA A 218 3.82 4.80 -5.14
C ALA A 218 4.72 5.89 -5.73
N ARG A 219 5.06 6.93 -4.95
CA ARG A 219 5.97 8.02 -5.35
C ARG A 219 7.39 7.49 -5.62
N LEU A 220 7.92 6.67 -4.71
CA LEU A 220 9.23 6.04 -4.86
C LEU A 220 9.29 5.13 -6.09
N SER A 221 8.24 4.33 -6.30
CA SER A 221 8.13 3.47 -7.48
C SER A 221 8.17 4.29 -8.77
N LYS A 222 7.38 5.37 -8.85
CA LYS A 222 7.34 6.26 -10.03
C LYS A 222 8.69 6.92 -10.31
N ARG A 223 9.43 7.38 -9.29
CA ARG A 223 10.79 7.96 -9.45
C ARG A 223 11.77 6.97 -10.11
N SER A 224 11.62 5.67 -9.86
CA SER A 224 12.53 4.64 -10.39
C SER A 224 12.17 4.10 -11.78
N ARG A 225 10.99 4.42 -12.33
CA ARG A 225 10.54 3.90 -13.63
C ARG A 225 11.26 4.61 -14.79
N PRO A 226 11.69 3.87 -15.84
CA PRO A 226 12.14 4.46 -17.10
C PRO A 226 11.11 5.43 -17.66
N LYS A 227 11.54 6.61 -18.11
CA LYS A 227 10.66 7.62 -18.70
C LYS A 227 10.12 7.22 -20.08
N ASN A 228 10.76 6.28 -20.76
CA ASN A 228 10.41 5.84 -22.11
C ASN A 228 9.39 4.69 -22.09
N SER A 229 8.19 4.90 -22.65
CA SER A 229 7.11 3.92 -22.70
C SER A 229 7.47 2.64 -23.46
N ILE A 230 8.30 2.73 -24.50
CA ILE A 230 8.76 1.55 -25.26
C ILE A 230 9.68 0.67 -24.41
N GLU A 231 10.55 1.29 -23.62
CA GLU A 231 11.47 0.57 -22.74
C GLU A 231 10.71 -0.17 -21.62
N LEU A 232 9.69 0.47 -21.05
CA LEU A 232 8.77 -0.17 -20.10
C LEU A 232 8.11 -1.42 -20.70
N LEU A 233 7.54 -1.31 -21.91
CA LEU A 233 6.90 -2.44 -22.59
C LEU A 233 7.89 -3.55 -22.94
N LYS A 234 9.13 -3.21 -23.36
CA LYS A 234 10.18 -4.20 -23.62
C LYS A 234 10.57 -4.96 -22.36
N ASN A 235 10.76 -4.27 -21.24
CA ASN A 235 11.07 -4.88 -19.96
C ASN A 235 9.95 -5.81 -19.48
N GLU A 236 8.69 -5.38 -19.63
CA GLU A 236 7.53 -6.19 -19.27
C GLU A 236 7.39 -7.43 -20.16
N LYS A 237 7.60 -7.28 -21.48
CA LYS A 237 7.66 -8.42 -22.41
C LYS A 237 8.72 -9.44 -21.97
N HIS A 238 9.93 -8.97 -21.64
CA HIS A 238 11.02 -9.85 -21.19
C HIS A 238 10.67 -10.58 -19.89
N ARG A 239 10.04 -9.88 -18.94
CA ARG A 239 9.55 -10.47 -17.69
C ARG A 239 8.54 -11.58 -17.95
N ILE A 240 7.54 -11.33 -18.80
CA ILE A 240 6.51 -12.31 -19.16
C ILE A 240 7.13 -13.54 -19.84
N LEU A 241 8.05 -13.35 -20.78
CA LEU A 241 8.75 -14.45 -21.44
C LEU A 241 9.50 -15.35 -20.44
N ARG A 242 10.22 -14.75 -19.48
CA ARG A 242 10.87 -15.50 -18.38
C ARG A 242 9.85 -16.25 -17.51
N THR A 243 8.70 -15.65 -17.23
CA THR A 243 7.63 -16.31 -16.48
C THR A 243 7.09 -17.52 -17.25
N ILE A 244 6.82 -17.38 -18.56
CA ILE A 244 6.37 -18.48 -19.42
C ILE A 244 7.39 -19.62 -19.42
N GLU A 245 8.68 -19.32 -19.57
CA GLU A 245 9.74 -20.32 -19.55
C GLU A 245 9.77 -21.12 -18.23
N ASN A 246 9.68 -20.41 -17.10
CA ASN A 246 9.65 -21.04 -15.78
C ASN A 246 8.39 -21.88 -15.55
N LEU A 247 7.23 -21.41 -16.03
CA LEU A 247 5.98 -22.17 -15.95
C LEU A 247 6.03 -23.44 -16.80
N ASN A 248 6.60 -23.36 -18.01
CA ASN A 248 6.81 -24.52 -18.86
C ASN A 248 7.75 -25.56 -18.23
N LYS A 249 8.84 -25.11 -17.59
CA LYS A 249 9.74 -26.00 -16.82
C LYS A 249 9.00 -26.70 -15.68
N LYS A 250 8.20 -25.98 -14.90
CA LYS A 250 7.38 -26.56 -13.82
C LYS A 250 6.35 -27.56 -14.36
N LEU A 251 5.68 -27.21 -15.46
CA LEU A 251 4.69 -28.07 -16.10
C LEU A 251 5.32 -29.38 -16.58
N LYS A 252 6.53 -29.33 -17.15
CA LYS A 252 7.28 -30.53 -17.54
C LYS A 252 7.51 -31.47 -16.35
N ILE A 253 7.99 -30.94 -15.22
CA ILE A 253 8.23 -31.73 -14.00
C ILE A 253 6.93 -32.37 -13.49
N ILE A 254 5.82 -31.63 -13.53
CA ILE A 254 4.51 -32.14 -13.11
C ILE A 254 4.06 -33.27 -14.04
N ASN A 255 4.19 -33.11 -15.35
CA ASN A 255 3.82 -34.13 -16.32
C ASN A 255 4.68 -35.40 -16.18
N GLU A 256 5.98 -35.26 -15.94
CA GLU A 256 6.87 -36.40 -15.65
C GLU A 256 6.40 -37.16 -14.40
N LYS A 257 6.02 -36.45 -13.33
CA LYS A 257 5.45 -37.07 -12.12
C LYS A 257 4.10 -37.75 -12.37
N ILE A 258 3.21 -37.13 -13.14
CA ILE A 258 1.92 -37.72 -13.50
C ILE A 258 2.13 -39.01 -14.28
N ASN A 259 3.05 -39.02 -15.25
CA ASN A 259 3.35 -40.20 -16.04
C ASN A 259 3.95 -41.32 -15.19
N TYR A 260 4.89 -41.00 -14.31
CA TYR A 260 5.48 -41.97 -13.38
C TYR A 260 4.43 -42.65 -12.48
N LEU A 261 3.41 -41.90 -12.02
CA LEU A 261 2.34 -42.44 -11.16
C LEU A 261 1.24 -43.19 -11.92
N LYS A 262 1.22 -43.12 -13.26
CA LYS A 262 0.26 -43.84 -14.12
C LYS A 262 0.79 -45.20 -14.59
N THR A 263 2.10 -45.41 -14.54
CA THR A 263 2.78 -46.71 -14.68
C THR A 263 2.78 -47.47 -13.37
#